data_AF-A0A2T5ISR8-F1
#
_entry.id   AF-A0A2T5ISR8-F1
#
_cell.length_a   1.000
_cell.length_b   1.000
_cell.length_c   1.000
_cell.angle_alpha   90.00
_cell.angle_beta   90.00
_cell.angle_gamma   90.00
#
_symmetry.space_group_name_H-M   'P 1'
#
loop_
_entity.id
_entity.type
_entity.pdbx_description
1 polymer ?
#
loop_
_entity_poly.entity_id
_entity_poly.type
_entity_poly.pdbx_seq_one_letter_code
_entity_poly.pdbx_strand_id
1 'polypeptide(L)'
;MTESFTSLFVADNKETCQQQYKFICIISNMKEEFSTYRGRLNWALKKAGMSQTDLAKLCGLKPQAVQYLCDQKNNAQGSIHNAKFAHHLKVSALWLEANMGEPLTEDRLKEVEKELEKTKEDLNKTIDTVRSWGVEDINSVDVELSEIFSSAYKVRVEDRPHVTKIVKTFIRKPRKAEG
;
A
#
# COMPACT_ATOMS: atom_id res chain seq x y z
N MET A 1 36.39 8.37 33.69
CA MET A 1 36.51 6.98 33.19
C MET A 1 35.11 6.39 33.28
N THR A 2 34.29 6.62 32.25
CA THR A 2 34.05 5.69 31.13
C THR A 2 33.54 4.34 31.64
N GLU A 3 32.25 4.10 31.47
CA GLU A 3 31.67 3.02 30.65
C GLU A 3 30.23 2.71 31.13
N SER A 4 29.23 3.09 30.33
CA SER A 4 28.56 2.20 29.35
C SER A 4 27.37 1.49 30.00
N PHE A 5 26.15 2.05 29.98
CA PHE A 5 25.18 1.86 28.89
C PHE A 5 25.03 0.40 28.40
N THR A 6 24.77 -0.54 29.31
CA THR A 6 24.27 -1.89 28.97
C THR A 6 23.02 -2.22 29.77
N SER A 7 21.95 -1.44 29.63
CA SER A 7 20.64 -1.86 30.16
C SER A 7 19.47 -1.09 29.54
N LEU A 8 19.33 -1.07 28.22
CA LEU A 8 18.08 -0.56 27.61
C LEU A 8 17.76 -1.11 26.22
N PHE A 9 17.96 -2.40 25.96
CA PHE A 9 17.54 -3.05 24.71
C PHE A 9 17.07 -4.51 24.92
N VAL A 10 16.16 -4.76 25.86
CA VAL A 10 15.52 -6.10 25.98
C VAL A 10 13.99 -6.04 26.17
N ALA A 11 13.36 -4.87 26.15
CA ALA A 11 11.90 -4.79 26.03
C ALA A 11 11.53 -4.48 24.57
N ASP A 12 10.45 -5.10 24.09
CA ASP A 12 9.78 -4.84 22.79
C ASP A 12 10.17 -5.68 21.56
N ASN A 13 10.71 -6.89 21.77
CA ASN A 13 10.86 -7.88 20.69
C ASN A 13 9.67 -8.86 20.55
N LYS A 14 8.63 -8.75 21.40
CA LYS A 14 7.48 -9.68 21.39
C LYS A 14 6.36 -9.20 20.47
N GLU A 15 6.07 -7.90 20.44
CA GLU A 15 5.03 -7.32 19.58
C GLU A 15 5.47 -7.22 18.12
N THR A 16 6.72 -6.84 17.87
CA THR A 16 7.33 -6.81 16.52
C THR A 16 7.40 -8.21 15.89
N CYS A 17 7.76 -9.23 16.68
CA CYS A 17 7.77 -10.61 16.22
C CYS A 17 6.34 -11.11 15.94
N GLN A 18 5.36 -10.83 16.79
CA GLN A 18 3.95 -11.18 16.51
C GLN A 18 3.38 -10.47 15.27
N GLN A 19 3.73 -9.21 15.03
CA GLN A 19 3.34 -8.49 13.82
C GLN A 19 4.00 -9.07 12.56
N GLN A 20 5.29 -9.44 12.64
CA GLN A 20 6.00 -10.13 11.56
C GLN A 20 5.40 -11.51 11.25
N TYR A 21 5.06 -12.30 12.28
CA TYR A 21 4.36 -13.58 12.09
C TYR A 21 2.96 -13.39 11.50
N LYS A 22 2.22 -12.35 11.91
CA LYS A 22 0.92 -12.01 11.31
C LYS A 22 1.07 -11.64 9.83
N PHE A 23 2.10 -10.87 9.47
CA PHE A 23 2.41 -10.52 8.08
C PHE A 23 2.79 -11.74 7.23
N ILE A 24 3.67 -12.61 7.75
CA ILE A 24 4.09 -13.85 7.08
C ILE A 24 2.91 -14.81 6.91
N CYS A 25 2.05 -14.97 7.92
CA CYS A 25 0.84 -15.79 7.83
C CYS A 25 -0.18 -15.23 6.83
N ILE A 26 -0.32 -13.90 6.73
CA ILE A 26 -1.17 -13.27 5.70
C ILE A 26 -0.62 -13.56 4.30
N ILE A 27 0.70 -13.41 4.08
CA ILE A 27 1.33 -13.69 2.79
C ILE A 27 1.20 -15.17 2.40
N SER A 28 1.36 -16.08 3.36
CA SER A 28 1.21 -17.53 3.14
C SER A 28 -0.25 -17.92 2.83
N ASN A 29 -1.24 -17.38 3.55
CA ASN A 29 -2.66 -17.63 3.27
C ASN A 29 -3.10 -17.04 1.92
N MET A 30 -2.55 -15.89 1.50
CA MET A 30 -2.86 -15.31 0.19
C MET A 30 -2.38 -16.19 -0.97
N LYS A 31 -1.28 -16.94 -0.80
CA LYS A 31 -0.76 -17.86 -1.84
C LYS A 31 -1.68 -19.06 -2.09
N GLU A 32 -2.33 -19.59 -1.05
CA GLU A 32 -3.28 -20.69 -1.21
C GLU A 32 -4.57 -20.25 -1.91
N GLU A 33 -5.08 -19.04 -1.62
CA GLU A 33 -6.27 -18.52 -2.31
C GLU A 33 -6.03 -18.35 -3.81
N PHE A 34 -4.84 -17.91 -4.23
CA PHE A 34 -4.50 -17.81 -5.65
C PHE A 34 -4.14 -19.14 -6.33
N SER A 35 -3.98 -20.23 -5.58
CA SER A 35 -3.72 -21.55 -6.17
C SER A 35 -4.95 -22.07 -6.93
N THR A 36 -6.16 -21.72 -6.48
CA THR A 36 -7.41 -22.17 -7.08
C THR A 36 -8.03 -21.13 -8.01
N TYR A 37 -8.67 -21.58 -9.08
CA TYR A 37 -9.41 -20.71 -10.00
C TYR A 37 -10.47 -19.88 -9.26
N ARG A 38 -11.21 -20.51 -8.33
CA ARG A 38 -12.19 -19.85 -7.46
C ARG A 38 -11.59 -18.66 -6.72
N GLY A 39 -10.44 -18.85 -6.04
CA GLY A 39 -9.86 -17.79 -5.23
C GLY A 39 -9.32 -16.65 -6.10
N ARG A 40 -8.72 -16.96 -7.26
CA ARG A 40 -8.36 -15.95 -8.27
C ARG A 40 -9.58 -15.15 -8.76
N LEU A 41 -10.69 -15.82 -9.07
CA LEU A 41 -11.92 -15.17 -9.52
C LEU A 41 -12.56 -14.30 -8.43
N ASN A 42 -12.64 -14.79 -7.20
CA ASN A 42 -13.18 -14.04 -6.07
C ASN A 42 -12.32 -12.81 -5.74
N TRP A 43 -11.00 -12.93 -5.80
CA TRP A 43 -10.11 -11.79 -5.66
C TRP A 43 -10.33 -10.75 -6.77
N ALA A 44 -10.42 -11.20 -8.03
CA ALA A 44 -10.65 -10.31 -9.15
C ALA A 44 -12.00 -9.56 -9.04
N LEU A 45 -13.05 -10.24 -8.58
CA LEU A 45 -14.36 -9.63 -8.28
C LEU A 45 -14.26 -8.55 -7.19
N LYS A 46 -13.60 -8.87 -6.06
CA LYS A 46 -13.39 -7.90 -4.97
C LYS A 46 -12.60 -6.68 -5.44
N LYS A 47 -11.53 -6.90 -6.21
CA LYS A 47 -10.69 -5.84 -6.77
C LYS A 47 -11.45 -4.93 -7.73
N ALA A 48 -12.33 -5.50 -8.53
CA ALA A 48 -13.18 -4.74 -9.46
C ALA A 48 -14.40 -4.10 -8.77
N GLY A 49 -14.65 -4.39 -7.49
CA GLY A 49 -15.82 -3.92 -6.77
C GLY A 49 -17.13 -4.48 -7.32
N MET A 50 -17.10 -5.66 -7.94
CA MET A 50 -18.24 -6.26 -8.65
C MET A 50 -18.81 -7.47 -7.91
N SER A 51 -20.13 -7.63 -7.95
CA SER A 51 -20.79 -8.85 -7.47
C SER A 51 -20.77 -9.96 -8.54
N GLN A 52 -20.94 -11.21 -8.11
CA GLN A 52 -21.05 -12.37 -9.01
C GLN A 52 -22.21 -12.22 -10.00
N THR A 53 -23.33 -11.65 -9.53
CA THR A 53 -24.51 -11.34 -10.35
C THR A 53 -24.23 -10.27 -11.40
N ASP A 54 -23.43 -9.25 -11.07
CA ASP A 54 -23.09 -8.20 -12.02
C ASP A 54 -22.17 -8.73 -13.12
N LEU A 55 -21.18 -9.54 -12.74
CA LEU A 55 -20.31 -10.22 -13.72
C LEU A 55 -21.12 -11.12 -14.66
N ALA A 56 -22.08 -11.87 -14.11
CA ALA A 56 -22.97 -12.72 -14.91
C ALA A 56 -23.78 -11.90 -15.93
N LYS A 57 -24.39 -10.79 -15.49
CA LYS A 57 -25.14 -9.89 -16.37
C LYS A 57 -24.28 -9.30 -17.48
N LEU A 58 -23.08 -8.81 -17.17
CA LEU A 58 -22.15 -8.27 -18.17
C LEU A 58 -21.71 -9.31 -19.19
N CYS A 59 -21.54 -10.56 -18.77
CA CYS A 59 -21.14 -11.64 -19.66
C CYS A 59 -22.32 -12.29 -20.42
N GLY A 60 -23.56 -11.88 -20.14
CA GLY A 60 -24.77 -12.49 -20.69
C GLY A 60 -25.05 -13.90 -20.17
N LEU A 61 -24.61 -14.22 -18.95
CA LEU A 61 -24.74 -15.53 -18.32
C LEU A 61 -25.79 -15.52 -17.21
N LYS A 62 -26.33 -16.71 -16.92
CA LYS A 62 -27.17 -16.92 -15.74
C LYS A 62 -26.32 -16.79 -14.46
N PRO A 63 -26.79 -16.13 -13.39
CA PRO A 63 -26.03 -15.98 -12.14
C PRO A 63 -25.54 -17.31 -11.54
N GLN A 64 -26.33 -18.37 -11.68
CA GLN A 64 -25.99 -19.73 -11.22
C GLN A 64 -24.69 -20.26 -11.84
N ALA A 65 -24.38 -19.89 -13.09
CA ALA A 65 -23.15 -20.33 -13.75
C ALA A 65 -21.91 -19.72 -13.09
N VAL A 66 -21.97 -18.44 -12.72
CA VAL A 66 -20.87 -17.77 -12.01
C VAL A 66 -20.80 -18.27 -10.56
N GLN A 67 -21.95 -18.47 -9.91
CA GLN A 67 -22.01 -19.02 -8.56
C GLN A 67 -21.36 -20.41 -8.48
N TYR A 68 -21.60 -21.28 -9.46
CA TYR A 68 -20.96 -22.59 -9.54
C TYR A 68 -19.43 -22.50 -9.55
N LEU A 69 -18.87 -21.53 -10.28
CA LEU A 69 -17.42 -21.28 -10.36
C LEU A 69 -16.83 -20.70 -9.06
N CYS A 70 -17.64 -19.95 -8.30
CA CYS A 70 -17.21 -19.34 -7.04
C CYS A 70 -17.44 -20.23 -5.80
N ASP A 71 -18.14 -21.36 -5.95
CA ASP A 71 -18.40 -22.30 -4.87
C ASP A 71 -17.20 -23.24 -4.65
N GLN A 72 -16.84 -23.44 -3.38
CA GLN A 72 -15.72 -24.31 -2.99
C GLN A 72 -15.98 -25.77 -3.31
N LYS A 73 -17.24 -26.20 -3.29
CA LYS A 73 -17.60 -27.61 -3.45
C LYS A 73 -17.36 -28.14 -4.86
N ASN A 74 -17.37 -27.26 -5.86
CA ASN A 74 -17.35 -27.65 -7.26
C ASN A 74 -15.93 -27.75 -7.84
N ASN A 75 -14.90 -27.20 -7.17
CA ASN A 75 -13.49 -27.23 -7.61
C ASN A 75 -13.29 -26.93 -9.10
N ALA A 76 -14.06 -25.98 -9.64
CA ALA A 76 -13.98 -25.61 -11.04
C ALA A 76 -12.56 -25.14 -11.39
N GLN A 77 -12.01 -25.65 -12.49
CA GLN A 77 -10.65 -25.32 -12.95
C GLN A 77 -10.62 -24.16 -13.97
N GLY A 78 -11.79 -23.80 -14.52
CA GLY A 78 -11.89 -22.76 -15.53
C GLY A 78 -13.29 -22.67 -16.11
N SER A 79 -13.45 -21.77 -17.08
CA SER A 79 -14.71 -21.57 -17.79
C SER A 79 -14.43 -21.22 -19.24
N ILE A 80 -15.29 -21.67 -20.15
CA ILE A 80 -15.29 -21.22 -21.55
C ILE A 80 -15.47 -19.69 -21.68
N HIS A 81 -16.00 -19.03 -20.64
CA HIS A 81 -16.20 -17.58 -20.59
C HIS A 81 -15.06 -16.83 -19.91
N ASN A 82 -13.95 -17.51 -19.60
CA ASN A 82 -12.82 -16.93 -18.87
C ASN A 82 -12.24 -15.66 -19.54
N ALA A 83 -12.10 -15.66 -20.85
CA ALA A 83 -11.66 -14.47 -21.59
C ALA A 83 -12.60 -13.25 -21.40
N LYS A 84 -13.92 -13.48 -21.35
CA LYS A 84 -14.90 -12.41 -21.08
C LYS A 84 -14.83 -11.94 -19.63
N PHE A 85 -14.70 -12.85 -18.67
CA PHE A 85 -14.52 -12.50 -17.27
C PHE A 85 -13.26 -11.64 -17.08
N ALA A 86 -12.14 -12.07 -17.64
CA ALA A 86 -10.87 -11.35 -17.57
C ALA A 86 -10.98 -9.93 -18.15
N HIS A 87 -11.66 -9.77 -19.29
CA HIS A 87 -11.89 -8.47 -19.91
C HIS A 87 -12.67 -7.49 -19.01
N HIS A 88 -13.77 -7.94 -18.41
CA HIS A 88 -14.60 -7.09 -17.55
C HIS A 88 -13.94 -6.82 -16.19
N LEU A 89 -13.23 -7.81 -15.64
CA LEU A 89 -12.53 -7.69 -14.36
C LEU A 89 -11.17 -6.96 -14.49
N LYS A 90 -10.75 -6.63 -15.71
CA LYS A 90 -9.45 -5.99 -16.02
C LYS A 90 -8.28 -6.76 -15.42
N VAL A 91 -8.29 -8.07 -15.67
CA VAL A 91 -7.24 -9.01 -15.28
C VAL A 91 -6.76 -9.84 -16.48
N SER A 92 -5.60 -10.47 -16.36
CA SER A 92 -5.10 -11.41 -17.37
C SER A 92 -5.93 -12.70 -17.37
N ALA A 93 -6.36 -13.14 -18.56
CA ALA A 93 -7.09 -14.40 -18.72
C ALA A 93 -6.22 -15.62 -18.39
N LEU A 94 -4.93 -15.58 -18.79
CA LEU A 94 -3.95 -16.62 -18.50
C LEU A 94 -3.68 -16.76 -17.01
N TRP A 95 -3.59 -15.61 -16.31
CA TRP A 95 -3.46 -15.60 -14.86
C TRP A 95 -4.71 -16.18 -14.20
N LEU A 96 -5.90 -15.77 -14.64
CA LEU A 96 -7.16 -16.24 -14.06
C LEU A 96 -7.33 -17.76 -14.21
N GLU A 97 -6.99 -18.32 -15.37
CA GLU A 97 -7.12 -19.76 -15.65
C GLU A 97 -6.05 -20.59 -14.97
N ALA A 98 -4.78 -20.27 -15.21
CA ALA A 98 -3.65 -21.15 -14.91
C ALA A 98 -2.69 -20.58 -13.86
N ASN A 99 -3.01 -19.43 -13.27
CA ASN A 99 -2.12 -18.68 -12.38
C ASN A 99 -0.76 -18.36 -13.03
N MET A 100 -0.74 -18.20 -14.36
CA MET A 100 0.47 -17.89 -15.11
C MET A 100 0.55 -16.39 -15.39
N GLY A 101 1.68 -15.78 -15.02
CA GLY A 101 1.95 -14.35 -15.21
C GLY A 101 1.34 -13.47 -14.12
N GLU A 102 1.18 -12.18 -14.42
CA GLU A 102 0.65 -11.19 -13.48
C GLU A 102 -0.88 -11.04 -13.58
N PRO A 103 -1.58 -10.70 -12.48
CA PRO A 103 -3.02 -10.53 -12.48
C PRO A 103 -3.48 -9.33 -13.31
N LEU A 104 -2.64 -8.31 -13.46
CA LEU A 104 -2.99 -7.07 -14.16
C LEU A 104 -2.73 -7.19 -15.65
N THR A 105 -3.66 -6.69 -16.47
CA THR A 105 -3.44 -6.52 -17.90
C THR A 105 -2.45 -5.37 -18.14
N GLU A 106 -1.65 -5.45 -19.21
CA GLU A 106 -0.65 -4.44 -19.60
C GLU A 106 -1.21 -3.01 -19.66
N ASP A 107 -2.45 -2.84 -20.13
CA ASP A 107 -3.09 -1.52 -20.20
C ASP A 107 -3.26 -0.87 -18.82
N ARG A 108 -3.57 -1.69 -17.80
CA ARG A 108 -3.75 -1.23 -16.43
C ARG A 108 -2.42 -1.04 -15.72
N LEU A 109 -1.39 -1.81 -16.08
CA LEU A 109 -0.03 -1.58 -15.60
C LEU A 109 0.48 -0.21 -16.04
N LYS A 110 0.27 0.16 -17.31
CA LYS A 110 0.63 1.49 -17.84
C LYS A 110 -0.09 2.63 -17.12
N GLU A 111 -1.37 2.44 -16.78
CA GLU A 111 -2.14 3.43 -16.04
C GLU A 111 -1.61 3.61 -14.60
N VAL A 112 -1.33 2.51 -13.90
CA VAL A 112 -0.76 2.53 -12.55
C VAL A 112 0.66 3.14 -12.55
N GLU A 113 1.48 2.84 -13.57
CA GLU A 113 2.80 3.45 -13.73
C GLU A 113 2.71 4.96 -13.90
N LYS A 114 1.73 5.44 -14.67
CA LYS A 114 1.48 6.87 -14.85
C LYS A 114 1.03 7.55 -13.55
N GLU A 115 0.16 6.90 -12.77
CA GLU A 115 -0.25 7.40 -11.45
C GLU A 115 0.93 7.43 -10.46
N LEU A 116 1.77 6.41 -10.50
CA LEU A 116 2.97 6.33 -9.67
C LEU A 116 3.95 7.46 -10.02
N GLU A 117 4.13 7.77 -11.30
CA GLU A 117 5.00 8.86 -11.73
C GLU A 117 4.49 10.22 -11.25
N LYS A 118 3.17 10.44 -11.33
CA LYS A 118 2.54 11.65 -10.79
C LYS A 118 2.75 11.79 -9.28
N THR A 119 2.56 10.71 -8.51
CA THR A 119 2.73 10.74 -7.05
C THR A 119 4.19 10.96 -6.64
N LYS A 120 5.15 10.40 -7.38
CA LYS A 120 6.58 10.71 -7.21
C LYS A 120 6.88 12.17 -7.48
N GLU A 121 6.29 12.76 -8.52
CA GLU A 121 6.45 14.17 -8.83
C GLU A 121 5.91 15.06 -7.69
N ASP A 122 4.72 14.76 -7.18
CA ASP A 122 4.12 15.48 -6.05
C ASP A 122 4.94 15.32 -4.75
N LEU A 123 5.52 14.13 -4.52
CA LEU A 123 6.42 13.88 -3.41
C LEU A 123 7.72 14.69 -3.54
N ASN A 124 8.32 14.73 -4.73
CA ASN A 124 9.53 15.52 -4.97
C ASN A 124 9.28 17.03 -4.76
N LYS A 125 8.15 17.55 -5.22
CA LYS A 125 7.74 18.95 -4.94
C LYS A 125 7.61 19.21 -3.44
N THR A 126 7.10 18.24 -2.69
CA THR A 126 6.97 18.33 -1.23
C THR A 126 8.35 18.32 -0.57
N ILE A 127 9.26 17.44 -0.99
CA ILE A 127 10.64 17.38 -0.51
C ILE A 127 11.36 18.70 -0.79
N ASP A 128 11.23 19.27 -1.98
CA ASP A 128 11.84 20.54 -2.33
C ASP A 128 11.28 21.70 -1.49
N THR A 129 9.98 21.68 -1.20
CA THR A 129 9.35 22.64 -0.29
C THR A 129 9.93 22.53 1.12
N VAL A 130 10.09 21.31 1.64
CA VAL A 130 10.68 21.07 2.97
C VAL A 130 12.16 21.47 3.01
N ARG A 131 12.93 21.17 1.97
CA ARG A 131 14.33 21.62 1.81
C ARG A 131 14.42 23.15 1.81
N SER A 132 13.48 23.84 1.15
CA SER A 132 13.43 25.31 1.16
C SER A 132 13.25 25.92 2.56
N TRP A 133 12.70 25.15 3.51
CA TRP A 133 12.58 25.56 4.92
C TRP A 133 13.88 25.37 5.72
N GLY A 134 14.93 24.81 5.11
CA GLY A 134 16.25 24.60 5.71
C GLY A 134 16.40 23.26 6.42
N VAL A 135 15.55 22.28 6.10
CA VAL A 135 15.70 20.89 6.57
C VAL A 135 16.47 20.12 5.50
N GLU A 136 17.77 19.90 5.74
CA GLU A 136 18.67 19.25 4.78
C GLU A 136 18.57 17.71 4.83
N ASP A 137 18.24 17.15 5.98
CA ASP A 137 18.03 15.71 6.16
C ASP A 137 16.68 15.43 6.84
N ILE A 138 15.73 14.89 6.05
CA ILE A 138 14.41 14.51 6.53
C ILE A 138 14.50 13.30 7.49
N ASN A 139 15.55 12.49 7.39
CA ASN A 139 15.78 11.35 8.30
C ASN A 139 16.37 11.77 9.66
N SER A 140 16.87 13.01 9.76
CA SER A 140 17.32 13.62 11.02
C SER A 140 16.18 14.29 11.81
N VAL A 141 14.95 14.27 11.28
CA VAL A 141 13.79 14.93 11.88
C VAL A 141 13.24 14.03 13.00
N ASP A 142 13.58 14.36 14.24
CA ASP A 142 13.03 13.72 15.44
C ASP A 142 11.49 13.72 15.43
N VAL A 143 10.86 12.71 16.04
CA VAL A 143 9.40 12.48 16.01
C VAL A 143 8.60 13.73 16.40
N GLU A 144 9.10 14.55 17.33
CA GLU A 144 8.48 15.82 17.75
C GLU A 144 8.38 16.86 16.61
N LEU A 145 9.36 16.91 15.71
CA LEU A 145 9.33 17.81 14.55
C LEU A 145 8.31 17.34 13.50
N SER A 146 8.05 16.04 13.39
CA SER A 146 7.05 15.50 12.45
C SER A 146 5.61 15.92 12.80
N GLU A 147 5.29 16.04 14.10
CA GLU A 147 4.01 16.58 14.58
C GLU A 147 3.91 18.09 14.34
N ILE A 148 5.02 18.82 14.51
CA ILE A 148 5.10 20.26 14.19
C ILE A 148 4.91 20.50 12.69
N PHE A 149 5.52 19.69 11.81
CA PHE A 149 5.31 19.81 10.37
C PHE A 149 3.86 19.46 9.98
N SER A 150 3.29 18.39 10.54
CA SER A 150 1.90 18.00 10.29
C SER A 150 0.88 19.07 10.72
N SER A 151 1.17 19.79 11.80
CA SER A 151 0.36 20.93 12.24
C SER A 151 0.64 22.21 11.43
N ALA A 152 1.88 22.44 10.98
CA ALA A 152 2.24 23.55 10.09
C ALA A 152 1.57 23.47 8.70
N TYR A 153 1.29 22.27 8.18
CA TYR A 153 0.53 22.11 6.94
C TYR A 153 -0.94 22.57 7.05
N LYS A 154 -1.48 22.71 8.27
CA LYS A 154 -2.81 23.29 8.53
C LYS A 154 -2.78 24.81 8.73
N VAL A 155 -1.59 25.42 8.70
CA VAL A 155 -1.41 26.86 8.93
C VAL A 155 -1.66 27.63 7.62
N ARG A 156 -2.43 28.72 7.73
CA ARG A 156 -2.75 29.60 6.60
C ARG A 156 -1.46 30.17 6.00
N VAL A 157 -1.46 30.40 4.69
CA VAL A 157 -0.25 30.80 3.94
C VAL A 157 0.41 32.05 4.51
N GLU A 158 -0.41 32.99 5.00
CA GLU A 158 -0.02 34.24 5.65
C GLU A 158 0.82 34.06 6.93
N ASP A 159 0.64 32.97 7.68
CA ASP A 159 1.32 32.74 8.96
C ASP A 159 2.59 31.88 8.83
N ARG A 160 2.83 31.30 7.64
CA ARG A 160 4.00 30.45 7.35
C ARG A 160 5.37 31.09 7.63
N PRO A 161 5.59 32.41 7.41
CA PRO A 161 6.86 33.05 7.74
C PRO A 161 7.17 32.99 9.24
N HIS A 162 6.15 33.06 10.10
CA HIS A 162 6.30 33.01 11.55
C HIS A 162 6.67 31.61 12.02
N VAL A 163 6.00 30.59 11.47
CA VAL A 163 6.32 29.17 11.74
C VAL A 163 7.75 28.84 11.30
N THR A 164 8.17 29.32 10.13
CA THR A 164 9.54 29.12 9.62
C THR A 164 10.59 29.71 10.58
N LYS A 165 10.29 30.88 11.19
CA LYS A 165 11.17 31.52 12.17
C LYS A 165 11.26 30.69 13.46
N ILE A 166 10.13 30.15 13.94
CA ILE A 166 10.08 29.27 15.12
C ILE A 166 10.91 28.00 14.87
N VAL A 167 10.67 27.30 13.76
CA VAL A 167 11.39 26.08 13.40
C VAL A 167 12.90 26.32 13.30
N LYS A 168 13.33 27.40 12.65
CA LYS A 168 14.76 27.79 12.58
C LYS A 168 15.36 28.06 13.96
N THR A 169 14.58 28.52 14.93
CA THR A 169 15.03 28.78 16.29
C THR A 169 15.22 27.48 17.07
N PHE A 170 14.37 26.47 16.84
CA PHE A 170 14.50 25.15 17.44
C PHE A 170 15.65 24.34 16.84
N ILE A 171 15.83 24.36 15.51
CA ILE A 171 16.91 23.64 14.83
C ILE A 171 18.29 24.19 15.22
N ARG A 172 18.42 25.50 15.48
CA ARG A 172 19.69 26.15 15.82
C ARG A 172 20.10 26.05 17.29
N LYS A 173 19.27 25.52 18.18
CA LYS A 173 19.62 25.47 19.60
C LYS A 173 20.69 24.38 19.80
N PRO A 174 21.95 24.71 20.12
CA PRO A 174 22.94 23.68 20.38
C PRO A 174 22.48 22.89 21.60
N ARG A 175 22.47 21.55 21.51
CA ARG A 175 22.32 20.69 22.69
C ARG A 175 23.39 21.15 23.67
N LYS A 176 22.98 21.69 24.82
CA LYS A 176 23.92 22.06 25.88
C LYS A 176 24.72 20.79 26.17
N ALA A 177 26.03 20.85 25.94
CA ALA A 177 26.94 19.82 26.39
C ALA A 177 26.76 19.71 27.90
N GLU A 178 26.21 18.58 28.35
CA GLU A 178 26.11 18.23 29.75
C GLU A 178 27.55 18.03 30.25
N GLY A 179 27.99 18.91 31.14
CA GLY A 179 29.24 18.82 31.89
C GLY A 179 28.97 18.37 33.31
#